data_AF-A0A935VX19-F1
#
_entry.id   AF-A0A935VX19-F1
#
_cell.length_a   1.000
_cell.length_b   1.000
_cell.length_c   1.000
_cell.angle_alpha   90.00
_cell.angle_beta   90.00
_cell.angle_gamma   90.00
#
_symmetry.space_group_name_H-M   'P 1'
#
loop_
_entity.id
_entity.type
_entity.pdbx_description
1 polymer ?
#
loop_
_entity_poly.entity_id
_entity_poly.type
_entity_poly.pdbx_seq_one_letter_code
_entity_poly.pdbx_strand_id
1 'polypeptide(L)'
;MKQIKIPIFLIAVLLALSSTLFAQGDPGETTRKVVTQYNQAKDETEVEISQLPLAVDKSKLAYVGATWIFKGKKPTSPPSDIIFIVSVFTVGAKKYPDINQVSVMANGKSIGQIVMLNLDQRPFTEGEILETIGTRMKIDIFRKMLEQETVTFQMGDSTFRLSRETIAKFIEFNNSIKALTN
;
A
#
# COMPACT_ATOMS: atom_id res chain seq x y z
N MET A 1 -8.30 -14.13 22.76
CA MET A 1 -7.77 -13.29 21.66
C MET A 1 -8.86 -13.16 20.60
N LYS A 2 -9.37 -11.94 20.33
CA LYS A 2 -10.40 -11.72 19.31
C LYS A 2 -9.76 -11.81 17.92
N GLN A 3 -10.20 -12.75 17.09
CA GLN A 3 -9.83 -12.84 15.67
C GLN A 3 -10.21 -11.52 14.97
N ILE A 4 -9.22 -10.83 14.43
CA ILE A 4 -9.43 -9.72 13.50
C ILE A 4 -9.88 -10.35 12.18
N LYS A 5 -11.19 -10.43 11.95
CA LYS A 5 -11.75 -10.79 10.65
C LYS A 5 -11.51 -9.61 9.71
N ILE A 6 -10.38 -9.64 8.99
CA ILE A 6 -10.20 -8.77 7.83
C ILE A 6 -11.23 -9.23 6.80
N PRO A 7 -12.19 -8.40 6.37
CA PRO A 7 -13.20 -8.83 5.42
C PRO A 7 -12.50 -9.17 4.10
N ILE A 8 -12.58 -10.45 3.73
CA ILE A 8 -12.07 -11.06 2.48
C ILE A 8 -12.51 -10.28 1.23
N PHE A 9 -13.58 -9.48 1.34
CA PHE A 9 -14.08 -8.61 0.29
C PHE A 9 -13.16 -7.42 -0.07
N LEU A 10 -12.31 -6.94 0.86
CA LEU A 10 -11.36 -5.85 0.56
C LEU A 10 -10.25 -6.31 -0.39
N ILE A 11 -9.84 -7.58 -0.26
CA ILE A 11 -8.90 -8.24 -1.17
C ILE A 11 -9.55 -8.43 -2.54
N ALA A 12 -10.85 -8.72 -2.62
CA ALA A 12 -11.58 -8.89 -3.88
C ALA A 12 -11.72 -7.58 -4.71
N VAL A 13 -11.80 -6.40 -4.07
CA VAL A 13 -11.81 -5.11 -4.78
C VAL A 13 -10.43 -4.76 -5.34
N LEU A 14 -9.36 -5.02 -4.57
CA LEU A 14 -7.98 -4.91 -5.05
C LEU A 14 -7.68 -5.88 -6.20
N LEU A 15 -8.26 -7.08 -6.17
CA LEU A 15 -8.15 -8.10 -7.23
C LEU A 15 -8.87 -7.69 -8.52
N ALA A 16 -10.05 -7.07 -8.44
CA ALA A 16 -10.82 -6.67 -9.62
C ALA A 16 -10.18 -5.50 -10.40
N LEU A 17 -9.51 -4.57 -9.70
CA LEU A 17 -8.85 -3.42 -10.33
C LEU A 17 -7.63 -3.82 -11.18
N SER A 18 -6.93 -4.89 -10.81
CA SER A 18 -5.75 -5.33 -11.56
C SER A 18 -6.07 -5.99 -12.93
N SER A 19 -7.26 -6.58 -13.10
CA SER A 19 -7.64 -7.29 -14.33
C SER A 19 -8.47 -6.46 -15.31
N THR A 20 -9.15 -5.39 -14.87
CA THR A 20 -9.97 -4.54 -15.76
C THR A 20 -9.20 -3.36 -16.36
N LEU A 21 -8.06 -2.97 -15.77
CA LEU A 21 -7.23 -1.84 -16.21
C LEU A 21 -6.43 -2.07 -17.52
N PHE A 22 -6.31 -3.31 -17.99
CA PHE A 22 -5.72 -3.61 -19.30
C PHE A 22 -6.75 -3.63 -20.44
N ALA A 23 -8.06 -3.56 -20.14
CA ALA A 23 -9.11 -3.80 -21.12
C ALA A 23 -9.87 -2.54 -21.58
N GLN A 24 -10.03 -1.50 -20.75
CA GLN A 24 -10.84 -0.32 -21.14
C GLN A 24 -10.37 0.98 -20.47
N GLY A 25 -9.87 1.92 -21.28
CA GLY A 25 -9.76 3.34 -20.93
C GLY A 25 -8.42 3.77 -20.33
N ASP A 26 -7.99 4.98 -20.68
CA ASP A 26 -6.67 5.56 -20.42
C ASP A 26 -6.22 5.40 -18.94
N PRO A 27 -5.31 4.46 -18.63
CA PRO A 27 -5.07 3.96 -17.27
C PRO A 27 -4.24 4.88 -16.38
N GLY A 28 -3.93 6.10 -16.83
CA GLY A 28 -2.96 7.00 -16.19
C GLY A 28 -3.53 8.05 -15.24
N GLU A 29 -4.83 8.37 -15.30
CA GLU A 29 -5.34 9.61 -14.67
C GLU A 29 -6.01 9.45 -13.30
N THR A 30 -6.55 8.28 -12.97
CA THR A 30 -7.21 8.01 -11.67
C THR A 30 -6.28 7.33 -10.67
N THR A 31 -5.23 6.68 -11.14
CA THR A 31 -4.39 5.71 -10.40
C THR A 31 -3.16 6.31 -9.73
N ARG A 32 -3.12 7.64 -9.53
CA ARG A 32 -2.04 8.34 -8.78
C ARG A 32 -2.56 9.56 -8.00
N LYS A 33 -3.87 9.64 -7.84
CA LYS A 33 -4.57 10.71 -7.13
C LYS A 33 -5.14 10.14 -5.85
N VAL A 34 -5.27 10.99 -4.84
CA VAL A 34 -5.97 10.62 -3.62
C VAL A 34 -7.46 10.60 -3.93
N VAL A 35 -8.11 9.47 -3.68
CA VAL A 35 -9.55 9.29 -3.86
C VAL A 35 -10.20 9.19 -2.49
N THR A 36 -11.33 9.86 -2.29
CA THR A 36 -12.16 9.72 -1.08
C THR A 36 -13.56 9.30 -1.50
N GLN A 37 -14.01 8.14 -1.01
CA GLN A 37 -15.30 7.57 -1.38
C GLN A 37 -16.10 7.17 -0.14
N TYR A 38 -17.35 7.61 -0.08
CA TYR A 38 -18.30 7.19 0.95
C TYR A 38 -19.20 6.07 0.42
N ASN A 39 -19.22 4.94 1.14
CA ASN A 39 -20.11 3.82 0.93
C ASN A 39 -21.32 3.90 1.87
N GLN A 40 -22.47 4.29 1.33
CA GLN A 40 -23.70 4.44 2.11
C GLN A 40 -24.23 3.12 2.69
N ALA A 41 -24.01 1.99 2.01
CA ALA A 41 -24.51 0.70 2.47
C ALA A 41 -23.75 0.18 3.71
N LYS A 42 -22.47 0.54 3.84
CA LYS A 42 -21.60 0.14 4.96
C LYS A 42 -21.43 1.22 6.03
N ASP A 43 -21.90 2.44 5.73
CA ASP A 43 -21.62 3.65 6.48
C ASP A 43 -20.10 3.80 6.73
N GLU A 44 -19.33 3.75 5.64
CA GLU A 44 -17.85 3.79 5.66
C GLU A 44 -17.34 4.78 4.63
N THR A 45 -16.32 5.55 4.99
CA THR A 45 -15.55 6.36 4.05
C THR A 45 -14.15 5.77 3.92
N GLU A 46 -13.70 5.66 2.68
CA GLU A 46 -12.38 5.18 2.30
C GLU A 46 -11.60 6.33 1.66
N VAL A 47 -10.36 6.52 2.12
CA VAL A 47 -9.36 7.40 1.51
C VAL A 47 -8.27 6.50 0.97
N GLU A 48 -7.98 6.57 -0.33
CA GLU A 48 -7.03 5.70 -1.00
C GLU A 48 -6.07 6.50 -1.86
N ILE A 49 -4.82 6.05 -1.91
CA ILE A 49 -3.90 6.30 -3.01
C ILE A 49 -3.27 4.97 -3.42
N SER A 50 -3.25 4.64 -4.70
CA SER A 50 -2.73 3.37 -5.20
C SER A 50 -1.82 3.55 -6.40
N GLN A 51 -1.20 2.44 -6.84
CA GLN A 51 -0.34 2.32 -8.02
C GLN A 51 0.82 3.34 -8.11
N LEU A 52 1.35 3.75 -6.96
CA LEU A 52 2.56 4.56 -6.94
C LEU A 52 3.78 3.67 -7.23
N PRO A 53 4.69 4.07 -8.13
CA PRO A 53 5.84 3.25 -8.48
C PRO A 53 6.80 3.10 -7.29
N LEU A 54 7.35 1.91 -7.15
CA LEU A 54 8.46 1.59 -6.24
C LEU A 54 9.68 1.19 -7.04
N ALA A 55 10.83 1.76 -6.69
CA ALA A 55 12.10 1.23 -7.16
C ALA A 55 12.41 -0.06 -6.39
N VAL A 56 12.86 -1.09 -7.10
CA VAL A 56 13.11 -2.43 -6.56
C VAL A 56 14.34 -3.01 -7.21
N ASP A 57 15.18 -3.69 -6.42
CA ASP A 57 16.49 -4.19 -6.85
C ASP A 57 16.42 -5.47 -7.69
N LYS A 58 15.44 -6.34 -7.43
CA LYS A 58 15.38 -7.71 -7.98
C LYS A 58 14.12 -8.06 -8.77
N SER A 59 13.23 -7.11 -9.00
CA SER A 59 11.98 -7.34 -9.74
C SER A 59 11.81 -6.31 -10.84
N LYS A 60 11.00 -6.62 -11.86
CA LYS A 60 10.82 -5.71 -13.00
C LYS A 60 9.97 -4.50 -12.63
N LEU A 61 8.92 -4.73 -11.83
CA LEU A 61 7.92 -3.72 -11.50
C LEU A 61 7.39 -3.96 -10.09
N ALA A 62 7.31 -2.88 -9.31
CA ALA A 62 6.63 -2.87 -8.03
C ALA A 62 5.81 -1.59 -7.88
N TYR A 63 4.65 -1.71 -7.25
CA TYR A 63 3.74 -0.62 -6.96
C TYR A 63 3.36 -0.62 -5.50
N VAL A 64 2.99 0.55 -4.98
CA VAL A 64 2.54 0.72 -3.61
C VAL A 64 1.27 1.55 -3.54
N GLY A 65 0.46 1.26 -2.53
CA GLY A 65 -0.71 2.02 -2.17
C GLY A 65 -0.89 2.12 -0.66
N ALA A 66 -1.64 3.13 -0.25
CA ALA A 66 -2.09 3.33 1.12
C ALA A 66 -3.59 3.60 1.16
N THR A 67 -4.24 3.00 2.14
CA THR A 67 -5.69 3.13 2.35
C THR A 67 -5.98 3.40 3.81
N TRP A 68 -6.93 4.29 4.07
CA TRP A 68 -7.53 4.49 5.39
C TRP A 68 -9.06 4.42 5.28
N ILE A 69 -9.67 3.59 6.14
CA ILE A 69 -11.13 3.39 6.17
C ILE A 69 -11.65 3.77 7.56
N PHE A 70 -12.74 4.52 7.62
CA PHE A 70 -13.41 4.91 8.85
C PHE A 70 -14.93 4.88 8.72
N LYS A 71 -15.65 4.81 9.84
CA LYS A 71 -17.12 4.83 9.89
C LYS A 71 -17.67 6.23 9.68
N GLY A 72 -18.80 6.33 8.99
CA GLY A 72 -19.47 7.59 8.70
C GLY A 72 -18.83 8.38 7.56
N LYS A 73 -19.39 9.57 7.30
CA LYS A 73 -18.87 10.54 6.31
C LYS A 73 -17.69 11.35 6.83
N LYS A 74 -17.50 11.42 8.15
CA LYS A 74 -16.41 12.13 8.81
C LYS A 74 -15.84 11.25 9.93
N PRO A 75 -14.51 11.21 10.09
CA PRO A 75 -13.86 10.46 11.15
C PRO A 75 -14.10 11.13 12.51
N THR A 76 -14.25 10.33 13.55
CA THR A 76 -14.33 10.83 14.95
C THR A 76 -12.96 11.00 15.60
N SER A 77 -11.93 10.38 15.03
CA SER A 77 -10.56 10.49 15.48
C SER A 77 -9.57 10.32 14.32
N PRO A 78 -8.34 10.83 14.43
CA PRO A 78 -7.27 10.52 13.49
C PRO A 78 -7.00 9.00 13.38
N PRO A 79 -6.44 8.53 12.24
CA PRO A 79 -6.06 7.12 12.10
C PRO A 79 -4.98 6.73 13.12
N SER A 80 -5.12 5.55 13.73
CA SER A 80 -4.02 4.86 14.45
C SER A 80 -3.11 4.09 13.50
N ASP A 81 -3.65 3.64 12.39
CA ASP A 81 -2.99 2.83 11.38
C ASP A 81 -3.57 3.10 10.00
N ILE A 82 -2.77 2.78 8.98
CA ILE A 82 -3.16 2.74 7.58
C ILE A 82 -2.89 1.34 7.02
N ILE A 83 -3.67 0.94 6.04
CA ILE A 83 -3.39 -0.24 5.24
C ILE A 83 -2.35 0.18 4.20
N PHE A 84 -1.22 -0.52 4.15
CA PHE A 84 -0.13 -0.24 3.22
C PHE A 84 0.17 -1.50 2.42
N ILE A 85 0.03 -1.43 1.09
CA ILE A 85 0.08 -2.59 0.20
C ILE A 85 1.15 -2.36 -0.85
N VAL A 86 1.98 -3.38 -1.08
CA VAL A 86 2.97 -3.44 -2.14
C VAL A 86 2.61 -4.60 -3.05
N SER A 87 2.52 -4.33 -4.35
CA SER A 87 2.32 -5.35 -5.39
C SER A 87 3.60 -5.47 -6.20
N VAL A 88 4.14 -6.68 -6.34
CA VAL A 88 5.43 -6.96 -6.96
C VAL A 88 5.26 -7.97 -8.09
N PHE A 89 5.85 -7.69 -9.24
CA PHE A 89 5.95 -8.60 -10.37
C PHE A 89 7.32 -9.26 -10.37
N THR A 90 7.39 -10.48 -9.89
CA THR A 90 8.65 -11.25 -9.79
C THR A 90 8.80 -12.18 -11.00
N VAL A 91 10.00 -12.20 -11.58
CA VAL A 91 10.38 -13.15 -12.63
C VAL A 91 11.10 -14.34 -11.99
N GLY A 92 10.66 -15.55 -12.29
CA GLY A 92 11.20 -16.77 -11.71
C GLY A 92 10.58 -17.16 -10.37
N ALA A 93 10.86 -18.39 -9.92
CA ALA A 93 10.16 -19.03 -8.79
C ALA A 93 10.51 -18.50 -7.39
N LYS A 94 11.16 -17.32 -7.26
CA LYS A 94 11.53 -16.78 -5.94
C LYS A 94 10.33 -16.04 -5.34
N LYS A 95 9.65 -16.73 -4.44
CA LYS A 95 8.44 -16.25 -3.74
C LYS A 95 8.78 -15.51 -2.46
N TYR A 96 7.97 -14.53 -2.09
CA TYR A 96 8.03 -13.95 -0.76
C TYR A 96 7.40 -14.90 0.28
N PRO A 97 8.01 -15.07 1.46
CA PRO A 97 7.39 -15.78 2.59
C PRO A 97 6.02 -15.21 2.95
N ASP A 98 5.17 -16.02 3.61
CA ASP A 98 3.85 -15.59 4.09
C ASP A 98 3.92 -14.41 5.07
N ILE A 99 5.00 -14.37 5.87
CA ILE A 99 5.26 -13.33 6.87
C ILE A 99 6.65 -12.77 6.63
N ASN A 100 6.71 -11.47 6.41
CA ASN A 100 7.94 -10.75 6.15
C ASN A 100 8.18 -9.70 7.24
N GLN A 101 9.31 -9.80 7.93
CA GLN A 101 9.80 -8.70 8.74
C GLN A 101 10.49 -7.69 7.84
N VAL A 102 10.04 -6.44 7.90
CA VAL A 102 10.52 -5.37 7.03
C VAL A 102 11.09 -4.26 7.89
N SER A 103 12.38 -4.00 7.70
CA SER A 103 13.03 -2.82 8.29
C SER A 103 12.72 -1.60 7.44
N VAL A 104 12.14 -0.57 8.05
CA VAL A 104 11.89 0.72 7.41
C VAL A 104 13.09 1.61 7.71
N MET A 105 13.82 2.01 6.68
CA MET A 105 15.03 2.82 6.80
C MET A 105 14.89 4.15 6.07
N ALA A 106 15.49 5.18 6.63
CA ALA A 106 15.67 6.48 6.01
C ALA A 106 17.09 6.97 6.26
N ASN A 107 17.77 7.46 5.22
CA ASN A 107 19.15 7.98 5.33
C ASN A 107 20.11 7.01 6.05
N GLY A 108 19.99 5.71 5.77
CA GLY A 108 20.81 4.64 6.37
C GLY A 108 20.48 4.29 7.83
N LYS A 109 19.47 4.90 8.44
CA LYS A 109 19.02 4.61 9.81
C LYS A 109 17.65 3.95 9.82
N SER A 110 17.45 2.97 10.69
CA SER A 110 16.13 2.39 10.90
C SER A 110 15.21 3.41 11.58
N ILE A 111 14.03 3.63 11.01
CA ILE A 111 12.97 4.49 11.56
C ILE A 111 11.78 3.68 12.10
N GLY A 112 11.81 2.35 11.91
CA GLY A 112 10.83 1.43 12.43
C GLY A 112 10.95 0.04 11.81
N GLN A 113 10.13 -0.88 12.30
CA GLN A 113 9.93 -2.21 11.74
C GLN A 113 8.44 -2.45 11.54
N ILE A 114 8.09 -3.11 10.45
CA ILE A 114 6.72 -3.53 10.14
C ILE A 114 6.73 -5.00 9.77
N VAL A 115 5.58 -5.65 9.95
CA VAL A 115 5.35 -7.02 9.45
C VAL A 115 4.45 -6.91 8.24
N MET A 116 4.92 -7.37 7.08
CA MET A 116 4.13 -7.46 5.87
C MET A 116 3.73 -8.91 5.64
N LEU A 117 2.44 -9.14 5.38
CA LEU A 117 1.88 -10.46 5.08
C LEU A 117 1.76 -10.63 3.57
N ASN A 118 2.01 -11.82 3.06
CA ASN A 118 1.63 -12.18 1.71
C ASN A 118 0.10 -12.36 1.67
N LEU A 119 -0.59 -11.52 0.92
CA LEU A 119 -2.05 -11.44 0.84
C LEU A 119 -2.61 -12.17 -0.38
N ASP A 120 -1.85 -12.19 -1.47
CA ASP A 120 -2.22 -12.85 -2.72
C ASP A 120 -0.97 -13.23 -3.51
N GLN A 121 -1.03 -14.40 -4.14
CA GLN A 121 0.00 -14.87 -5.05
C GLN A 121 -0.67 -15.59 -6.22
N ARG A 122 -0.37 -15.15 -7.44
CA ARG A 122 -0.91 -15.78 -8.65
C ARG A 122 0.01 -15.64 -9.86
N PRO A 123 -0.06 -16.59 -10.81
CA PRO A 123 0.58 -16.42 -12.12
C PRO A 123 0.06 -15.17 -12.81
N PHE A 124 0.94 -14.43 -13.49
CA PHE A 124 0.56 -13.24 -14.27
C PHE A 124 0.79 -13.45 -15.77
N THR A 125 2.03 -13.76 -16.15
CA THR A 125 2.42 -14.18 -17.51
C THR A 125 3.34 -15.40 -17.45
N GLU A 126 3.75 -15.94 -18.58
CA GLU A 126 4.66 -17.11 -18.62
C GLU A 126 5.98 -16.79 -17.89
N GLY A 127 6.16 -17.41 -16.71
CA GLY A 127 7.35 -17.22 -15.87
C GLY A 127 7.30 -16.02 -14.91
N GLU A 128 6.19 -15.28 -14.87
CA GLU A 128 5.99 -14.15 -13.94
C GLU A 128 4.89 -14.43 -12.92
N ILE A 129 5.15 -14.04 -11.68
CA ILE A 129 4.21 -14.14 -10.57
C ILE A 129 3.91 -12.73 -10.07
N LEU A 130 2.63 -12.45 -9.87
CA LEU A 130 2.17 -11.28 -9.12
C LEU A 130 2.02 -11.68 -7.66
N GLU A 131 2.73 -10.98 -6.79
CA GLU A 131 2.63 -11.12 -5.34
C GLU A 131 2.15 -9.79 -4.74
N THR A 132 1.11 -9.85 -3.92
CA THR A 132 0.62 -8.71 -3.15
C THR A 132 0.95 -8.93 -1.69
N ILE A 133 1.82 -8.08 -1.14
CA ILE A 133 2.18 -8.06 0.26
C ILE A 133 1.60 -6.82 0.94
N GLY A 134 1.15 -6.91 2.18
CA GLY A 134 0.55 -5.77 2.85
C GLY A 134 0.69 -5.78 4.37
N THR A 135 0.48 -4.62 4.98
CA THR A 135 0.53 -4.45 6.43
C THR A 135 -0.49 -3.44 6.91
N ARG A 136 -0.81 -3.51 8.20
CA ARG A 136 -1.42 -2.40 8.95
C ARG A 136 -0.29 -1.59 9.58
N MET A 137 0.16 -0.57 8.87
CA MET A 137 1.27 0.28 9.30
C MET A 137 0.77 1.28 10.35
N LYS A 138 1.49 1.40 11.47
CA LYS A 138 1.22 2.44 12.46
C LYS A 138 1.39 3.82 11.84
N ILE A 139 0.45 4.72 12.11
CA ILE A 139 0.44 6.07 11.52
C ILE A 139 1.74 6.84 11.84
N ASP A 140 2.36 6.59 12.99
CA ASP A 140 3.60 7.26 13.38
C ASP A 140 4.79 6.84 12.52
N ILE A 141 4.87 5.56 12.14
CA ILE A 141 5.91 5.08 11.20
C ILE A 141 5.67 5.73 9.83
N PHE A 142 4.41 5.73 9.37
CA PHE A 142 4.05 6.37 8.11
C PHE A 142 4.43 7.86 8.11
N ARG A 143 4.10 8.61 9.15
CA ARG A 143 4.45 10.04 9.27
C ARG A 143 5.96 10.28 9.28
N LYS A 144 6.73 9.48 10.02
CA LYS A 144 8.20 9.54 10.00
C LYS A 144 8.77 9.33 8.60
N MET A 145 8.16 8.48 7.78
CA MET A 145 8.56 8.28 6.39
C MET A 145 8.33 9.54 5.53
N LEU A 146 7.24 10.28 5.78
CA LEU A 146 6.89 11.49 5.01
C LEU A 146 7.84 12.66 5.26
N GLU A 147 8.61 12.62 6.35
CA GLU A 147 9.61 13.63 6.70
C GLU A 147 10.95 13.41 5.97
N GLN A 148 11.04 12.37 5.14
CA GLN A 148 12.29 11.94 4.50
C GLN A 148 12.25 12.20 3.00
N GLU A 149 13.44 12.37 2.40
CA GLU A 149 13.55 12.48 0.93
C GLU A 149 13.47 11.12 0.23
N THR A 150 13.97 10.07 0.90
CA THR A 150 13.91 8.69 0.45
C THR A 150 13.68 7.76 1.61
N VAL A 151 12.92 6.70 1.37
CA VAL A 151 12.66 5.64 2.34
C VAL A 151 12.91 4.30 1.68
N THR A 152 13.57 3.41 2.41
CA THR A 152 13.89 2.06 1.97
C THR A 152 13.19 1.05 2.88
N PHE A 153 12.47 0.11 2.27
CA PHE A 153 11.94 -1.08 2.92
C PHE A 153 12.86 -2.25 2.60
N GLN A 154 13.54 -2.76 3.62
CA GLN A 154 14.41 -3.92 3.48
C GLN A 154 13.68 -5.17 3.96
N MET A 155 13.52 -6.14 3.06
CA MET A 155 12.74 -7.37 3.26
C MET A 155 13.56 -8.58 2.80
N GLY A 156 14.25 -9.23 3.74
CA GLY A 156 15.21 -10.29 3.41
C GLY A 156 16.28 -9.77 2.44
N ASP A 157 16.41 -10.40 1.28
CA ASP A 157 17.34 -9.96 0.23
C ASP A 157 16.75 -8.92 -0.74
N SER A 158 15.49 -8.51 -0.57
CA SER A 158 14.81 -7.57 -1.45
C SER A 158 14.78 -6.18 -0.84
N THR A 159 14.94 -5.17 -1.69
CA THR A 159 14.94 -3.77 -1.28
C THR A 159 13.93 -3.00 -2.12
N PHE A 160 12.95 -2.37 -1.46
CA PHE A 160 12.03 -1.42 -2.10
C PHE A 160 12.38 -0.01 -1.67
N ARG A 161 12.36 0.94 -2.60
CA ARG A 161 12.67 2.34 -2.31
C ARG A 161 11.55 3.25 -2.79
N LEU A 162 11.08 4.08 -1.87
CA LEU A 162 10.22 5.22 -2.15
C LEU A 162 11.09 6.38 -2.62
N SER A 163 10.80 6.88 -3.82
CA SER A 163 11.37 8.12 -4.33
C SER A 163 10.72 9.33 -3.66
N ARG A 164 11.37 10.49 -3.80
CA ARG A 164 10.82 11.78 -3.36
C ARG A 164 9.44 12.06 -3.96
N GLU A 165 9.22 11.69 -5.22
CA GLU A 165 7.94 11.85 -5.91
C GLU A 165 6.84 10.99 -5.29
N THR A 166 7.14 9.72 -5.00
CA THR A 166 6.19 8.82 -4.32
C THR A 166 5.90 9.31 -2.90
N ILE A 167 6.89 9.84 -2.18
CA ILE A 167 6.69 10.42 -0.85
C ILE A 167 5.80 11.66 -0.93
N ALA A 168 6.00 12.54 -1.92
CA ALA A 168 5.12 13.70 -2.14
C ALA A 168 3.66 13.30 -2.32
N LYS A 169 3.40 12.19 -3.02
CA LYS A 169 2.06 11.62 -3.16
C LYS A 169 1.49 11.08 -1.85
N PHE A 170 2.31 10.47 -1.01
CA PHE A 170 1.87 10.09 0.34
C PHE A 170 1.66 11.29 1.27
N ILE A 171 2.34 12.41 1.05
CA ILE A 171 2.06 13.68 1.75
C ILE A 171 0.68 14.21 1.34
N GLU A 172 0.34 14.21 0.05
CA GLU A 172 -1.01 14.58 -0.44
C GLU A 172 -2.10 13.70 0.23
N PHE A 173 -1.86 12.40 0.32
CA PHE A 173 -2.74 11.46 1.01
C PHE A 173 -2.90 11.82 2.50
N ASN A 174 -1.80 12.03 3.23
CA ASN A 174 -1.85 12.40 4.65
C ASN A 174 -2.52 13.76 4.88
N ASN A 175 -2.38 14.72 3.96
CA ASN A 175 -3.06 16.01 4.05
C ASN A 175 -4.57 15.86 3.83
N SER A 176 -5.00 14.95 2.95
CA SER A 176 -6.42 14.63 2.77
C SER A 176 -7.02 14.02 4.04
N ILE A 177 -6.28 13.14 4.71
CA ILE A 177 -6.65 12.60 6.04
C ILE A 177 -6.80 13.74 7.07
N LYS A 178 -5.84 14.67 7.13
CA LYS A 178 -5.89 15.81 8.05
C LYS A 178 -7.09 16.72 7.78
N ALA A 179 -7.40 16.99 6.51
CA ALA A 179 -8.53 17.83 6.13
C ALA A 179 -9.89 17.23 6.55
N LEU A 180 -9.98 15.90 6.66
CA LEU A 180 -11.20 15.22 7.12
C LEU A 180 -11.32 15.16 8.65
N THR A 181 -10.21 15.34 9.37
CA THR A 181 -10.15 15.18 10.85
C THR A 181 -10.21 16.50 11.61
N ASN A 182 -10.12 17.63 10.91
CA ASN A 182 -10.31 18.99 11.43
C ASN A 182 -11.69 19.53 11.04
#